data_AF-A0A7C4LG99-F1
#
_entry.id   AF-A0A7C4LG99-F1
#
_cell.length_a   1.000
_cell.length_b   1.000
_cell.length_c   1.000
_cell.angle_alpha   90.00
_cell.angle_beta   90.00
_cell.angle_gamma   90.00
#
_symmetry.space_group_name_H-M   'P 1'
#
loop_
_entity.id
_entity.type
_entity.pdbx_description
1 polymer ?
#
loop_
_entity_poly.entity_id
_entity_poly.type
_entity_poly.pdbx_seq_one_letter_code
_entity_poly.pdbx_strand_id
1 'polypeptide(L)'
;MRIVSSIIEEVINDYVREERKESTVVLKSDVTTQAPKVEEVLRERVSVLEREKEFYKQRVLELENVVRELSSRLDTVTSELNERILKDRKVSELMQRVRNLEARLRILENENSVLKSKTINHENLFMKLYAGTHVLVPVYNDKCLKFLRHDREEVLVAFTYNVTEALKDVRGLVESARLGFLLPPTALGLSKHLIEEELIPAVSAEEVFEVNECLVVADKNSFVRVIALVPQLSEERRKKKYGLTYEDINALIEEYRKSREF
;
A
#
# COMPACT_ATOMS: atom_id res chain seq x y z
N MET A 1 35.43 -28.68 -16.33
CA MET A 1 35.62 -30.14 -16.52
C MET A 1 37.12 -30.50 -16.57
N ARG A 2 37.97 -29.98 -15.65
CA ARG A 2 39.43 -30.20 -15.64
C ARG A 2 39.94 -31.10 -14.50
N ILE A 3 39.05 -31.54 -13.61
CA ILE A 3 39.43 -32.24 -12.37
C ILE A 3 39.52 -33.76 -12.58
N VAL A 4 38.68 -34.33 -13.47
CA VAL A 4 38.65 -35.79 -13.70
C VAL A 4 39.89 -36.28 -14.45
N SER A 5 40.43 -35.48 -15.37
CA SER A 5 41.64 -35.82 -16.13
C SER A 5 42.89 -35.91 -15.26
N SER A 6 43.02 -35.04 -14.24
CA SER A 6 44.20 -35.06 -13.36
C SER A 6 44.17 -36.24 -12.38
N ILE A 7 42.98 -36.63 -11.91
CA ILE A 7 42.80 -37.80 -11.03
C ILE A 7 43.20 -39.09 -11.77
N ILE A 8 42.84 -39.22 -13.05
CA ILE A 8 43.19 -40.40 -13.85
C ILE A 8 44.71 -40.47 -14.10
N GLU A 9 45.37 -39.33 -14.38
CA GLU A 9 46.83 -39.29 -14.55
C GLU A 9 47.61 -39.56 -13.25
N GLU A 10 47.09 -39.13 -12.08
CA GLU A 10 47.66 -39.49 -10.78
C GLU A 10 47.56 -40.99 -10.50
N VAL A 11 46.39 -41.60 -10.72
CA VAL A 11 46.17 -43.03 -10.49
C VAL A 11 47.05 -43.90 -11.40
N ILE A 12 47.23 -43.51 -12.66
CA ILE A 12 48.12 -44.22 -13.59
C ILE A 12 49.59 -44.08 -13.16
N ASN A 13 50.00 -42.91 -12.70
CA ASN A 13 51.38 -42.70 -12.24
C ASN A 13 51.68 -43.43 -10.92
N ASP A 14 50.71 -43.56 -10.03
CA ASP A 14 50.87 -44.33 -8.79
C ASP A 14 51.00 -45.83 -9.09
N TYR A 15 50.22 -46.36 -10.04
CA TYR A 15 50.32 -47.77 -10.45
C TYR A 15 51.67 -48.11 -11.10
N VAL A 16 52.18 -47.22 -11.97
CA VAL A 16 53.49 -47.38 -12.62
C VAL A 16 54.66 -47.21 -11.63
N ARG A 17 54.46 -46.47 -10.54
CA ARG A 17 55.47 -46.30 -9.48
C ARG A 17 55.52 -47.48 -8.51
N GLU A 18 54.39 -48.13 -8.23
CA GLU A 18 54.36 -49.34 -7.40
C GLU A 18 55.03 -50.54 -8.09
N GLU A 19 54.86 -50.72 -9.41
CA GLU A 19 55.54 -51.78 -10.16
C GLU A 19 57.08 -51.65 -10.21
N ARG A 20 57.63 -50.47 -9.91
CA ARG A 20 59.09 -50.24 -9.92
C ARG A 20 59.79 -50.51 -8.58
N LYS A 21 59.08 -50.84 -7.51
CA LYS A 21 59.70 -50.98 -6.16
C LYS A 21 59.90 -52.39 -5.63
N GLU A 22 59.44 -53.44 -6.31
CA GLU A 22 59.76 -54.81 -5.90
C GLU A 22 60.17 -55.69 -7.07
N SER A 23 61.47 -55.73 -7.34
CA SER A 23 62.16 -56.88 -7.96
C SER A 23 63.68 -56.72 -7.94
N THR A 24 64.24 -56.46 -6.76
CA THR A 24 65.63 -56.87 -6.47
C THR A 24 65.63 -58.35 -6.17
N VAL A 25 65.60 -59.19 -7.22
CA VAL A 25 65.94 -60.61 -7.10
C VAL A 25 67.40 -60.77 -7.53
N VAL A 26 68.23 -61.12 -6.55
CA VAL A 26 69.63 -61.46 -6.68
C VAL A 26 69.78 -62.64 -7.64
N LEU A 27 70.53 -62.42 -8.73
CA LEU A 27 71.02 -63.47 -9.62
C LEU A 27 72.08 -64.32 -8.87
N LYS A 28 71.78 -65.60 -8.65
CA LYS A 28 72.79 -66.65 -8.51
C LYS A 28 72.46 -67.82 -9.44
N SER A 29 73.35 -67.95 -10.42
CA SER A 29 73.72 -69.10 -11.27
C SER A 29 72.98 -70.43 -11.06
N ASP A 30 72.34 -70.94 -12.11
CA ASP A 30 72.69 -72.20 -12.80
C ASP A 30 71.53 -72.71 -13.67
N VAL A 31 71.34 -72.20 -14.91
CA VAL A 31 70.64 -72.93 -16.00
C VAL A 31 71.09 -72.41 -17.38
N THR A 32 72.27 -72.81 -17.84
CA THR A 32 72.78 -72.54 -19.21
C THR A 32 72.34 -73.61 -20.23
N THR A 33 71.04 -73.91 -20.35
CA THR A 33 70.55 -74.84 -21.40
C THR A 33 69.10 -74.64 -21.88
N GLN A 34 68.37 -73.60 -21.46
CA GLN A 34 66.98 -73.35 -21.92
C GLN A 34 66.74 -72.00 -22.63
N ALA A 35 67.80 -71.23 -22.95
CA ALA A 35 67.69 -69.90 -23.56
C ALA A 35 66.87 -69.83 -24.88
N PRO A 36 66.99 -70.75 -25.86
CA PRO A 36 66.26 -70.59 -27.13
C PRO A 36 64.75 -70.88 -27.01
N LYS A 37 64.32 -71.73 -26.07
CA LYS A 37 62.89 -72.05 -25.87
C LYS A 37 62.11 -70.94 -25.17
N VAL A 38 62.76 -70.15 -24.30
CA VAL A 38 62.11 -69.04 -23.59
C VAL A 38 61.90 -67.83 -24.50
N GLU A 39 62.86 -67.52 -25.39
CA GLU A 39 62.70 -66.45 -26.38
C GLU A 39 61.56 -66.73 -27.37
N GLU A 40 61.39 -67.98 -27.79
CA GLU A 40 60.35 -68.38 -28.75
C GLU A 40 58.95 -68.24 -28.13
N VAL A 41 58.78 -68.71 -26.88
CA VAL A 41 57.53 -68.55 -26.11
C VAL A 41 57.21 -67.08 -25.83
N LEU A 42 58.22 -66.26 -25.51
CA LEU A 42 58.04 -64.83 -25.30
C LEU A 42 57.67 -64.10 -26.60
N ARG A 43 58.27 -64.44 -27.75
CA ARG A 43 57.89 -63.88 -29.04
C ARG A 43 56.46 -64.25 -29.43
N GLU A 44 56.06 -65.50 -29.21
CA GLU A 44 54.69 -65.92 -29.47
C GLU A 44 53.71 -65.15 -28.58
N ARG A 45 54.01 -64.98 -27.29
CA ARG A 45 53.17 -64.20 -26.38
C ARG A 45 53.10 -62.71 -26.74
N VAL A 46 54.22 -62.11 -27.15
CA VAL A 46 54.26 -60.73 -27.67
C VAL A 46 53.40 -60.61 -28.92
N SER A 47 53.46 -61.57 -29.84
CA SER A 47 52.63 -61.55 -31.06
C SER A 47 51.14 -61.67 -30.77
N VAL A 48 50.75 -62.43 -29.73
CA VAL A 48 49.35 -62.52 -29.28
C VAL A 48 48.91 -61.19 -28.67
N LEU A 49 49.75 -60.59 -27.81
CA LEU A 49 49.47 -59.28 -27.19
C LEU A 49 49.39 -58.16 -28.22
N GLU A 50 50.20 -58.19 -29.28
CA GLU A 50 50.12 -57.21 -30.39
C GLU A 50 48.79 -57.33 -31.15
N ARG A 51 48.31 -58.55 -31.40
CA ARG A 51 46.99 -58.77 -32.03
C ARG A 51 45.85 -58.31 -31.13
N GLU A 52 45.91 -58.63 -29.83
CA GLU A 52 44.93 -58.17 -28.85
C GLU A 52 44.91 -56.64 -28.76
N LYS A 53 46.08 -55.99 -28.74
CA LYS A 53 46.19 -54.53 -28.75
C LYS A 53 45.52 -53.90 -29.99
N GLU A 54 45.74 -54.47 -31.17
CA GLU A 54 45.11 -53.94 -32.39
C GLU A 54 43.59 -54.17 -32.39
N PHE A 55 43.13 -55.31 -31.89
CA PHE A 55 41.71 -55.57 -31.67
C PHE A 55 41.07 -54.54 -30.72
N TYR A 56 41.71 -54.26 -29.58
CA TYR A 56 41.21 -53.27 -28.63
C TYR A 56 41.21 -51.86 -29.23
N LYS A 57 42.21 -51.51 -30.02
CA LYS A 57 42.28 -50.21 -30.71
C LYS A 57 41.13 -50.02 -31.70
N GLN A 58 40.81 -51.06 -32.48
CA GLN A 58 39.65 -51.04 -33.38
C GLN A 58 38.34 -50.92 -32.59
N ARG A 59 38.23 -51.65 -31.47
CA ARG A 59 37.04 -51.60 -30.62
C ARG A 59 36.81 -50.22 -29.98
N VAL A 60 37.88 -49.54 -29.59
CA VAL A 60 37.80 -48.16 -29.06
C VAL A 60 37.27 -47.20 -30.13
N LEU A 61 37.78 -47.27 -31.36
CA LEU A 61 37.31 -46.43 -32.47
C LEU A 61 35.82 -46.64 -32.79
N GLU A 62 35.35 -47.89 -32.75
CA GLU A 62 33.93 -48.21 -32.91
C GLU A 62 33.09 -47.57 -31.80
N LEU A 63 33.50 -47.72 -30.54
CA LEU A 63 32.79 -47.18 -29.39
C LEU A 63 32.77 -45.64 -29.40
N GLU A 64 33.87 -44.99 -29.78
CA GLU A 64 33.94 -43.54 -29.93
C GLU A 64 32.96 -43.02 -31.00
N ASN A 65 32.83 -43.74 -32.12
CA ASN A 65 31.85 -43.40 -33.16
C ASN A 65 30.41 -43.55 -32.67
N VAL A 66 30.10 -44.62 -31.92
CA VAL A 66 28.77 -44.82 -31.32
C VAL A 66 28.45 -43.70 -30.32
N VAL A 67 29.42 -43.30 -29.48
CA VAL A 67 29.23 -42.19 -28.53
C VAL A 67 28.97 -40.86 -29.25
N ARG A 68 29.67 -40.62 -30.38
CA ARG A 68 29.47 -39.42 -31.19
C ARG A 68 28.06 -39.40 -31.81
N GLU A 69 27.58 -40.52 -32.33
CA GLU A 69 26.24 -40.64 -32.91
C GLU A 69 25.15 -40.45 -31.84
N LEU A 70 25.30 -41.07 -30.67
CA LEU A 70 24.35 -40.93 -29.57
C LEU A 70 24.30 -39.51 -29.02
N SER A 71 25.45 -38.84 -28.90
CA SER A 71 25.53 -37.43 -28.50
C SER A 71 24.77 -36.53 -29.48
N SER A 72 25.00 -36.73 -30.79
CA SER A 72 24.29 -35.96 -31.82
C SER A 72 22.78 -36.18 -31.79
N ARG A 73 22.31 -37.41 -31.55
CA ARG A 73 20.87 -37.71 -31.39
C ARG A 73 20.28 -37.08 -30.14
N LEU A 74 21.04 -37.00 -29.05
CA LEU A 74 20.60 -36.35 -27.83
C LEU A 74 20.42 -34.84 -28.04
N ASP A 75 21.35 -34.21 -28.76
CA ASP A 75 21.29 -32.78 -29.09
C ASP A 75 20.08 -32.45 -29.99
N THR A 76 19.76 -33.31 -30.96
CA THR A 76 18.55 -33.12 -31.79
C THR A 76 17.27 -33.26 -30.97
N VAL A 77 17.18 -34.30 -30.14
CA VAL A 77 15.99 -34.52 -29.29
C VAL A 77 15.79 -33.39 -28.27
N THR A 78 16.86 -32.88 -27.67
CA THR A 78 16.77 -31.75 -26.72
C THR A 78 16.37 -30.44 -27.40
N SER A 79 16.86 -30.18 -28.61
CA SER A 79 16.42 -29.03 -29.43
C SER A 79 14.93 -29.12 -29.77
N GLU A 80 14.47 -30.28 -30.24
CA GLU A 80 13.06 -30.53 -30.55
C GLU A 80 12.14 -30.39 -29.32
N LEU A 81 12.59 -30.83 -28.15
CA LEU A 81 11.84 -30.70 -26.90
C LEU A 81 11.71 -29.24 -26.46
N ASN A 82 12.81 -28.47 -26.55
CA ASN A 82 12.81 -27.04 -26.21
C ASN A 82 11.91 -26.23 -27.15
N GLU A 83 11.91 -26.53 -28.45
CA GLU A 83 10.96 -25.93 -29.39
C GLU A 83 9.50 -26.26 -29.04
N ARG A 84 9.21 -27.50 -28.64
CA ARG A 84 7.86 -27.93 -28.25
C ARG A 84 7.36 -27.23 -26.98
N ILE A 85 8.22 -27.06 -25.97
CA ILE A 85 7.88 -26.36 -24.72
C ILE A 85 7.54 -24.88 -24.98
N LEU A 86 8.31 -24.22 -25.86
CA LEU A 86 8.06 -22.83 -26.24
C LEU A 86 6.78 -22.66 -27.09
N LYS A 87 6.42 -23.69 -27.87
CA LYS A 87 5.18 -23.73 -28.67
C LYS A 87 3.95 -24.14 -27.86
N ASP A 88 4.11 -24.53 -26.60
CA ASP A 88 3.01 -25.04 -25.79
C ASP A 88 2.10 -23.89 -25.34
N ARG A 89 1.09 -23.59 -26.17
CA ARG A 89 0.09 -22.52 -26.01
C ARG A 89 -0.48 -22.43 -24.58
N LYS A 90 -0.55 -23.58 -23.90
CA LYS A 90 -1.04 -23.73 -22.54
C LYS A 90 -0.13 -23.06 -21.49
N VAL A 91 1.19 -23.08 -21.68
CA VAL A 91 2.14 -22.40 -20.77
C VAL A 91 2.04 -20.89 -20.91
N SER A 92 1.93 -20.40 -22.15
CA SER A 92 1.72 -18.95 -22.41
C SER A 92 0.39 -18.46 -21.83
N GLU A 93 -0.69 -19.22 -22.03
CA GLU A 93 -2.01 -18.90 -21.49
C GLU A 93 -2.03 -18.91 -19.95
N LEU A 94 -1.33 -19.87 -19.32
CA LEU A 94 -1.16 -19.92 -17.86
C LEU A 94 -0.35 -18.72 -17.36
N MET A 95 0.75 -18.35 -18.01
CA MET A 95 1.53 -17.15 -17.65
C MET A 95 0.69 -15.88 -17.76
N GLN A 96 -0.13 -15.77 -18.81
CA GLN A 96 -1.04 -14.63 -18.98
C GLN A 96 -2.09 -14.59 -17.86
N ARG A 97 -2.63 -15.75 -17.47
CA ARG A 97 -3.60 -15.86 -16.37
C ARG A 97 -2.97 -15.50 -15.02
N VAL A 98 -1.72 -15.91 -14.77
CA VAL A 98 -0.98 -15.52 -13.56
C VAL A 98 -0.78 -14.01 -13.52
N ARG A 99 -0.33 -13.38 -14.62
CA ARG A 99 -0.17 -11.91 -14.69
C ARG A 99 -1.49 -11.18 -14.44
N ASN A 100 -2.60 -11.68 -14.98
CA ASN A 100 -3.92 -11.10 -14.74
C ASN A 100 -4.35 -11.23 -13.27
N LEU A 101 -4.08 -12.37 -12.63
CA LEU A 101 -4.36 -12.59 -11.21
C LEU A 101 -3.50 -11.69 -10.32
N GLU A 102 -2.21 -11.54 -10.63
CA GLU A 102 -1.31 -10.62 -9.92
C GLU A 102 -1.77 -9.16 -10.02
N ALA A 103 -2.18 -8.72 -11.21
CA ALA A 103 -2.74 -7.39 -11.40
C ALA A 103 -4.02 -7.20 -10.57
N ARG A 104 -4.90 -8.20 -10.53
CA ARG A 104 -6.12 -8.15 -9.72
C ARG A 104 -5.82 -8.14 -8.23
N LEU A 105 -4.84 -8.93 -7.78
CA LEU A 105 -4.40 -8.96 -6.39
C LEU A 105 -3.94 -7.57 -5.93
N ARG A 106 -3.09 -6.89 -6.72
CA ARG A 106 -2.62 -5.53 -6.39
C ARG A 106 -3.76 -4.51 -6.25
N ILE A 107 -4.77 -4.59 -7.13
CA ILE A 107 -5.96 -3.73 -7.03
C ILE A 107 -6.69 -3.99 -5.72
N LEU A 108 -6.91 -5.26 -5.37
CA LEU A 108 -7.59 -5.65 -4.13
C LEU A 108 -6.79 -5.28 -2.88
N GLU A 109 -5.46 -5.40 -2.91
CA GLU A 109 -4.59 -4.95 -1.82
C GLU A 109 -4.70 -3.44 -1.58
N ASN A 110 -4.78 -2.66 -2.66
CA ASN A 110 -4.97 -1.22 -2.58
C ASN A 110 -6.37 -0.86 -2.04
N GLU A 111 -7.42 -1.50 -2.55
CA GLU A 111 -8.79 -1.32 -2.02
C GLU A 111 -8.86 -1.67 -0.53
N ASN A 112 -8.23 -2.77 -0.11
CA ASN A 112 -8.18 -3.21 1.27
C ASN A 112 -7.42 -2.22 2.16
N SER A 113 -6.31 -1.64 1.69
CA SER A 113 -5.56 -0.63 2.45
C SER A 113 -6.40 0.64 2.67
N VAL A 114 -7.13 1.10 1.65
CA VAL A 114 -8.05 2.24 1.73
C VAL A 114 -9.21 1.94 2.68
N LEU A 115 -9.77 0.73 2.64
CA LEU A 115 -10.85 0.36 3.55
C LEU A 115 -10.36 0.30 5.01
N LYS A 116 -9.18 -0.27 5.27
CA LYS A 116 -8.59 -0.31 6.62
C LYS A 116 -8.38 1.09 7.20
N SER A 117 -7.83 2.02 6.41
CA SER A 117 -7.62 3.40 6.88
C SER A 117 -8.94 4.10 7.17
N LYS A 118 -9.95 3.91 6.30
CA LYS A 118 -11.31 4.41 6.56
C LYS A 118 -11.88 3.82 7.85
N THR A 119 -11.78 2.51 8.09
CA THR A 119 -12.29 1.89 9.32
C THR A 119 -11.66 2.50 10.57
N ILE A 120 -10.33 2.63 10.60
CA ILE A 120 -9.61 3.26 11.73
C ILE A 120 -10.11 4.70 11.97
N ASN A 121 -10.29 5.48 10.90
CA ASN A 121 -10.80 6.84 11.01
C ASN A 121 -12.22 6.89 11.58
N HIS A 122 -13.10 5.98 11.16
CA HIS A 122 -14.47 5.91 11.68
C HIS A 122 -14.49 5.43 13.14
N GLU A 123 -13.68 4.45 13.51
CA GLU A 123 -13.53 4.00 14.90
C GLU A 123 -13.08 5.15 15.81
N ASN A 124 -12.07 5.92 15.39
CA ASN A 124 -11.61 7.10 16.13
C ASN A 124 -12.71 8.14 16.29
N LEU A 125 -13.51 8.37 15.24
CA LEU A 125 -14.65 9.29 15.29
C LEU A 125 -15.76 8.78 16.22
N PHE A 126 -16.07 7.49 16.21
CA PHE A 126 -17.02 6.89 17.16
C PHE A 126 -16.53 7.00 18.60
N MET A 127 -15.24 6.76 18.86
CA MET A 127 -14.64 6.94 20.18
C MET A 127 -14.73 8.39 20.66
N LYS A 128 -14.46 9.36 19.78
CA LYS A 128 -14.61 10.80 20.04
C LYS A 128 -16.05 11.18 20.39
N LEU A 129 -17.03 10.63 19.67
CA LEU A 129 -18.46 10.84 19.96
C LEU A 129 -18.88 10.20 21.28
N TYR A 130 -18.45 8.95 21.55
CA TYR A 130 -18.78 8.24 22.79
C TYR A 130 -18.15 8.89 24.03
N ALA A 131 -16.92 9.38 23.91
CA ALA A 131 -16.25 10.17 24.94
C ALA A 131 -16.88 11.56 25.14
N GLY A 132 -17.78 11.99 24.24
CA GLY A 132 -18.42 13.29 24.29
C GLY A 132 -17.47 14.46 24.03
N THR A 133 -16.34 14.23 23.35
CA THR A 133 -15.43 15.32 22.91
C THR A 133 -15.92 15.97 21.62
N HIS A 134 -16.74 15.25 20.86
CA HIS A 134 -17.36 15.71 19.62
C HIS A 134 -18.87 15.55 19.70
N VAL A 135 -19.59 16.32 18.89
CA VAL A 135 -21.07 16.34 18.84
C VAL A 135 -21.55 16.28 17.39
N LEU A 136 -22.73 15.69 17.19
CA LEU A 136 -23.42 15.70 15.91
C LEU A 136 -24.17 17.01 15.74
N VAL A 137 -23.98 17.67 14.60
CA VAL A 137 -24.57 18.96 14.28
C VAL A 137 -25.24 18.87 12.91
N PRO A 138 -26.50 19.31 12.78
CA PRO A 138 -27.18 19.32 11.49
C PRO A 138 -26.61 20.39 10.56
N VAL A 139 -26.57 20.09 9.26
CA VAL A 139 -26.20 21.06 8.23
C VAL A 139 -27.36 22.03 7.98
N TYR A 140 -27.04 23.32 7.85
CA TYR A 140 -27.98 24.39 7.53
C TYR A 140 -28.40 24.30 6.06
N ASN A 141 -29.48 23.57 5.79
CA ASN A 141 -30.14 23.44 4.50
C ASN A 141 -31.63 23.16 4.74
N ASP A 142 -32.54 23.73 3.94
CA ASP A 142 -33.99 23.55 4.06
C ASP A 142 -34.44 22.09 4.20
N LYS A 143 -33.72 21.16 3.56
CA LYS A 143 -33.98 19.72 3.67
C LYS A 143 -33.61 19.15 5.05
N CYS A 144 -32.52 19.63 5.63
CA CYS A 144 -31.89 19.11 6.84
C CYS A 144 -32.37 19.83 8.11
N LEU A 145 -32.83 21.08 7.99
CA LEU A 145 -33.35 21.88 9.10
C LEU A 145 -34.77 21.49 9.54
N LYS A 146 -35.46 20.58 8.81
CA LYS A 146 -36.80 20.10 9.18
C LYS A 146 -36.81 19.50 10.60
N PHE A 147 -35.70 18.93 11.05
CA PHE A 147 -35.54 18.33 12.38
C PHE A 147 -35.39 19.36 13.51
N LEU A 148 -35.00 20.60 13.20
CA LEU A 148 -34.78 21.66 14.19
C LEU A 148 -36.05 22.46 14.53
N ARG A 149 -37.21 22.11 13.94
CA ARG A 149 -38.46 22.87 14.10
C ARG A 149 -39.29 22.50 15.35
N HIS A 150 -38.78 21.62 16.22
CA HIS A 150 -39.50 21.15 17.40
C HIS A 150 -38.66 21.28 18.68
N ASP A 151 -38.52 22.52 19.15
CA ASP A 151 -38.79 22.97 20.52
C ASP A 151 -38.19 24.37 20.70
N ARG A 152 -38.99 25.31 21.24
CA ARG A 152 -38.68 26.75 21.17
C ARG A 152 -37.79 27.27 22.30
N GLU A 153 -37.39 26.41 23.23
CA GLU A 153 -36.64 26.83 24.42
C GLU A 153 -35.12 26.64 24.30
N GLU A 154 -34.67 25.68 23.50
CA GLU A 154 -33.24 25.36 23.37
C GLU A 154 -32.55 26.20 22.28
N VAL A 155 -31.26 26.47 22.50
CA VAL A 155 -30.40 27.11 21.49
C VAL A 155 -30.08 26.09 20.41
N LEU A 156 -30.47 26.38 19.18
CA LEU A 156 -30.20 25.52 18.03
C LEU A 156 -28.83 25.86 17.45
N VAL A 157 -28.05 24.84 17.07
CA VAL A 157 -26.77 25.04 16.39
C VAL A 157 -26.80 24.27 15.08
N ALA A 158 -26.44 24.95 13.98
CA ALA A 158 -26.34 24.34 12.66
C ALA A 158 -24.97 24.61 12.02
N PHE A 159 -24.50 23.67 11.22
CA PHE A 159 -23.26 23.81 10.46
C PHE A 159 -23.51 24.42 9.09
N THR A 160 -22.68 25.35 8.65
CA THR A 160 -22.78 25.91 7.29
C THR A 160 -21.42 26.22 6.68
N TYR A 161 -21.29 25.92 5.39
CA TYR A 161 -20.12 26.27 4.58
C TYR A 161 -20.19 27.71 4.06
N ASN A 162 -21.39 28.29 3.94
CA ASN A 162 -21.59 29.58 3.30
C ASN A 162 -22.68 30.37 4.03
N VAL A 163 -22.28 31.30 4.90
CA VAL A 163 -23.23 32.16 5.64
C VAL A 163 -23.69 33.33 4.76
N THR A 164 -22.83 33.82 3.89
CA THR A 164 -23.01 35.06 3.12
C THR A 164 -24.17 35.02 2.13
N GLU A 165 -24.43 33.89 1.47
CA GLU A 165 -25.59 33.72 0.58
C GLU A 165 -26.92 33.64 1.34
N ALA A 166 -26.88 33.22 2.62
CA ALA A 166 -28.07 33.01 3.45
C ALA A 166 -28.40 34.20 4.37
N LEU A 167 -27.55 35.24 4.44
CA LEU A 167 -27.63 36.35 5.40
C LEU A 167 -28.99 37.07 5.46
N LYS A 168 -29.72 37.17 4.33
CA LYS A 168 -31.02 37.85 4.28
C LYS A 168 -32.12 37.09 5.04
N ASP A 169 -32.11 35.76 4.98
CA ASP A 169 -33.10 34.90 5.65
C ASP A 169 -32.62 34.45 7.04
N VAL A 170 -31.30 34.39 7.24
CA VAL A 170 -30.65 33.96 8.48
C VAL A 170 -30.95 34.91 9.64
N ARG A 171 -30.96 36.24 9.44
CA ARG A 171 -31.17 37.18 10.55
C ARG A 171 -32.52 36.97 11.24
N GLY A 172 -33.58 36.72 10.48
CA GLY A 172 -34.91 36.39 11.01
C GLY A 172 -34.95 35.07 11.78
N LEU A 173 -34.21 34.06 11.32
CA LEU A 173 -34.08 32.76 11.99
C LEU A 173 -33.22 32.84 13.27
N VAL A 174 -32.14 33.63 13.27
CA VAL A 174 -31.32 33.87 14.45
C VAL A 174 -32.10 34.61 15.53
N GLU A 175 -33.00 35.54 15.16
CA GLU A 175 -33.87 36.26 16.10
C GLU A 175 -35.04 35.42 16.62
N SER A 176 -35.70 34.65 15.75
CA SER A 176 -36.92 33.90 16.11
C SER A 176 -36.64 32.51 16.70
N ALA A 177 -35.58 31.83 16.25
CA ALA A 177 -35.28 30.44 16.57
C ALA A 177 -34.02 30.26 17.44
N ARG A 178 -33.40 31.36 17.94
CA ARG A 178 -32.17 31.32 18.76
C ARG A 178 -31.08 30.43 18.14
N LEU A 179 -30.88 30.59 16.83
CA LEU A 179 -29.97 29.78 16.03
C LEU A 179 -28.53 30.35 16.09
N GLY A 180 -27.57 29.48 16.32
CA GLY A 180 -26.15 29.75 16.16
C GLY A 180 -25.52 28.87 15.07
N PHE A 181 -24.38 29.31 14.55
CA PHE A 181 -23.70 28.67 13.43
C PHE A 181 -22.33 28.13 13.81
N LEU A 182 -22.05 26.90 13.39
CA LEU A 182 -20.71 26.37 13.28
C LEU A 182 -20.23 26.48 11.84
N LEU A 183 -18.99 26.94 11.69
CA LEU A 183 -18.35 27.15 10.40
C LEU A 183 -17.16 26.19 10.24
N PRO A 184 -16.72 25.92 9.00
CA PRO A 184 -15.52 25.14 8.77
C PRO A 184 -14.29 25.78 9.43
N PRO A 185 -13.24 24.98 9.75
CA PRO A 185 -12.05 25.46 10.45
C PRO A 185 -11.31 26.60 9.75
N THR A 186 -11.45 26.68 8.42
CA THR A 186 -10.84 27.72 7.58
C THR A 186 -11.54 29.08 7.66
N ALA A 187 -12.74 29.16 8.27
CA ALA A 187 -13.60 30.34 8.20
C ALA A 187 -13.42 31.35 9.37
N LEU A 188 -12.26 31.40 10.02
CA LEU A 188 -12.01 32.24 11.21
C LEU A 188 -12.26 33.74 10.97
N GLY A 189 -11.92 34.25 9.78
CA GLY A 189 -12.19 35.65 9.44
C GLY A 189 -13.68 35.93 9.31
N LEU A 190 -14.42 34.99 8.71
CA LEU A 190 -15.86 35.09 8.54
C LEU A 190 -16.59 35.00 9.88
N SER A 191 -16.16 34.11 10.80
CA SER A 191 -16.79 33.99 12.12
C SER A 191 -16.70 35.31 12.90
N LYS A 192 -15.53 35.98 12.87
CA LYS A 192 -15.34 37.26 13.54
C LYS A 192 -16.23 38.35 12.96
N HIS A 193 -16.25 38.46 11.63
CA HIS A 193 -17.09 39.43 10.93
C HIS A 193 -18.58 39.26 11.26
N LEU A 194 -19.07 38.01 11.28
CA LEU A 194 -20.46 37.71 11.63
C LEU A 194 -20.82 38.09 13.07
N ILE A 195 -19.90 37.88 14.01
CA ILE A 195 -20.10 38.26 15.42
C ILE A 195 -20.09 39.79 15.55
N GLU A 196 -19.05 40.45 15.05
CA GLU A 196 -18.75 41.87 15.34
C GLU A 196 -19.66 42.82 14.55
N GLU A 197 -19.85 42.57 13.26
CA GLU A 197 -20.58 43.49 12.38
C GLU A 197 -22.07 43.14 12.30
N GLU A 198 -22.39 41.85 12.21
CA GLU A 198 -23.75 41.36 11.95
C GLU A 198 -24.49 40.87 13.20
N LEU A 199 -23.80 40.75 14.35
CA LEU A 199 -24.33 40.21 15.61
C LEU A 199 -24.96 38.81 15.45
N ILE A 200 -24.39 38.00 14.56
CA ILE A 200 -24.78 36.62 14.30
C ILE A 200 -23.86 35.69 15.11
N PRO A 201 -24.41 34.80 15.96
CA PRO A 201 -23.60 33.84 16.71
C PRO A 201 -22.97 32.82 15.76
N ALA A 202 -21.67 32.93 15.52
CA ALA A 202 -20.95 32.05 14.62
C ALA A 202 -19.53 31.73 15.13
N VAL A 203 -19.13 30.46 15.15
CA VAL A 203 -17.78 30.04 15.54
C VAL A 203 -17.22 29.06 14.51
N SER A 204 -15.97 29.23 14.11
CA SER A 204 -15.24 28.22 13.35
C SER A 204 -14.87 27.04 14.25
N ALA A 205 -15.32 25.85 13.87
CA ALA A 205 -14.95 24.61 14.54
C ALA A 205 -13.46 24.32 14.37
N GLU A 206 -12.86 23.65 15.34
CA GLU A 206 -11.45 23.22 15.26
C GLU A 206 -11.31 21.97 14.39
N GLU A 207 -12.24 21.02 14.56
CA GLU A 207 -12.32 19.78 13.78
C GLU A 207 -13.75 19.55 13.28
N VAL A 208 -13.87 19.18 12.01
CA VAL A 208 -15.15 18.85 11.37
C VAL A 208 -15.00 17.62 10.50
N PHE A 209 -15.96 16.70 10.61
CA PHE A 209 -16.06 15.51 9.79
C PHE A 209 -17.46 15.39 9.20
N GLU A 210 -17.54 15.21 7.89
CA GLU A 210 -18.81 14.99 7.18
C GLU A 210 -19.28 13.55 7.41
N VAL A 211 -20.51 13.39 7.90
CA VAL A 211 -21.14 12.07 8.06
C VAL A 211 -22.06 11.78 6.88
N ASN A 212 -22.92 12.74 6.54
CA ASN A 212 -23.78 12.72 5.37
C ASN A 212 -24.17 14.15 4.98
N GLU A 213 -25.01 14.28 3.95
CA GLU A 213 -25.48 15.58 3.43
C GLU A 213 -26.17 16.48 4.48
N CYS A 214 -26.66 15.91 5.58
CA CYS A 214 -27.40 16.63 6.62
C CYS A 214 -26.73 16.65 7.99
N LEU A 215 -25.63 15.92 8.21
CA LEU A 215 -25.00 15.77 9.51
C LEU A 215 -23.49 15.86 9.41
N VAL A 216 -22.92 16.64 10.32
CA VAL A 216 -21.50 16.73 10.55
C VAL A 216 -21.18 16.42 12.00
N VAL A 217 -19.96 15.96 12.24
CA VAL A 217 -19.38 15.85 13.59
C VAL A 217 -18.45 17.03 13.77
N ALA A 218 -18.65 17.79 14.84
CA ALA A 218 -17.82 18.93 15.20
C ALA A 218 -17.29 18.79 16.64
N ASP A 219 -16.21 19.49 16.96
CA ASP A 219 -15.69 19.54 18.31
C ASP A 219 -16.70 20.19 19.28
N LYS A 220 -16.84 19.60 20.47
CA LYS A 220 -17.81 20.05 21.47
C LYS A 220 -17.49 21.45 22.00
N ASN A 221 -16.21 21.82 22.07
CA ASN A 221 -15.80 23.12 22.60
C ASN A 221 -16.35 24.26 21.75
N SER A 222 -16.22 24.16 20.42
CA SER A 222 -16.79 25.11 19.48
C SER A 222 -18.31 25.16 19.57
N PHE A 223 -18.96 24.00 19.68
CA PHE A 223 -20.42 23.93 19.88
C PHE A 223 -20.88 24.69 21.14
N VAL A 224 -20.22 24.47 22.27
CA VAL A 224 -20.54 25.16 23.54
C VAL A 224 -20.30 26.67 23.43
N ARG A 225 -19.24 27.08 22.73
CA ARG A 225 -18.95 28.51 22.49
C ARG A 225 -20.04 29.18 21.67
N VAL A 226 -20.56 28.52 20.63
CA VAL A 226 -21.69 29.04 19.84
C VAL A 226 -22.91 29.24 20.73
N ILE A 227 -23.25 28.24 21.55
CA ILE A 227 -24.41 28.32 22.46
C ILE A 227 -24.29 29.51 23.41
N ALA A 228 -23.10 29.77 23.95
CA ALA A 228 -22.86 30.89 24.86
C ALA A 228 -22.99 32.27 24.17
N LEU A 229 -22.68 32.36 22.88
CA LEU A 229 -22.79 33.62 22.11
C LEU A 229 -24.24 34.00 21.79
N VAL A 230 -25.14 33.03 21.65
CA VAL A 230 -26.55 33.29 21.31
C VAL A 230 -27.23 34.26 22.27
N PRO A 231 -27.21 34.07 23.62
CA PRO A 231 -27.81 35.03 24.55
C PRO A 231 -27.07 36.36 24.58
N GLN A 232 -25.74 36.36 24.54
CA GLN A 232 -24.91 37.59 24.58
C GLN A 232 -25.23 38.52 23.40
N LEU A 233 -25.22 37.98 22.18
CA LEU A 233 -25.53 38.75 20.97
C LEU A 233 -27.02 39.09 20.85
N SER A 234 -27.90 38.34 21.51
CA SER A 234 -29.31 38.72 21.62
C SER A 234 -29.50 39.98 22.48
N GLU A 235 -28.78 40.08 23.61
CA GLU A 235 -28.78 41.27 24.45
C GLU A 235 -28.18 42.48 23.73
N GLU A 236 -27.06 42.31 23.03
CA GLU A 236 -26.45 43.38 22.24
C GLU A 236 -27.37 43.87 21.11
N ARG A 237 -28.05 42.95 20.42
CA ARG A 237 -29.08 43.32 19.43
C ARG A 237 -30.23 44.11 20.05
N ARG A 238 -30.70 43.72 21.24
CA ARG A 238 -31.72 44.50 21.98
C ARG A 238 -31.19 45.89 22.34
N LYS A 239 -29.96 46.01 22.83
CA LYS A 239 -29.34 47.31 23.11
C LYS A 239 -29.20 48.17 21.86
N LYS A 240 -28.86 47.59 20.71
CA LYS A 240 -28.77 48.32 19.43
C LYS A 240 -30.14 48.71 18.86
N LYS A 241 -31.18 47.89 19.10
CA LYS A 241 -32.56 48.13 18.62
C LYS A 241 -33.37 49.07 19.50
N TYR A 242 -33.13 49.07 20.81
CA TYR A 242 -33.85 49.87 21.81
C TYR A 242 -32.99 50.95 22.48
N GLY A 243 -31.70 51.02 22.15
CA GLY A 243 -30.83 52.10 22.60
C GLY A 243 -31.20 53.37 21.87
N LEU A 244 -31.81 54.31 22.59
CA LEU A 244 -32.03 55.65 22.09
C LEU A 244 -30.66 56.29 21.82
N THR A 245 -30.44 56.78 20.61
CA THR A 245 -29.28 57.63 20.35
C THR A 245 -29.45 58.96 21.09
N TYR A 246 -28.37 59.71 21.30
CA TYR A 246 -28.44 61.02 21.94
C TYR A 246 -29.38 61.98 21.17
N GLU A 247 -29.50 61.78 19.85
CA GLU A 247 -30.43 62.49 18.98
C GLU A 247 -31.88 62.08 19.22
N ASP A 248 -32.16 60.78 19.40
CA ASP A 248 -33.52 60.30 19.74
C ASP A 248 -33.98 60.76 21.12
N ILE A 249 -33.06 60.81 22.09
CA ILE A 249 -33.33 61.36 23.44
C ILE A 249 -33.63 62.86 23.34
N ASN A 250 -32.84 63.61 22.56
CA ASN A 250 -33.09 65.04 22.36
C ASN A 250 -34.40 65.29 21.61
N ALA A 251 -34.74 64.46 20.61
CA ALA A 251 -36.02 64.55 19.91
C ALA A 251 -37.21 64.33 20.86
N LEU A 252 -37.14 63.31 21.72
CA LEU A 252 -38.16 63.04 22.75
C LEU A 252 -38.26 64.19 23.78
N ILE A 253 -37.14 64.79 24.17
CA ILE A 253 -37.12 65.96 25.07
C ILE A 253 -37.76 67.18 24.40
N GLU A 254 -37.44 67.43 23.13
CA GLU A 254 -38.01 68.53 22.36
C GLU A 254 -39.51 68.35 22.09
N GLU A 255 -39.96 67.13 21.81
CA GLU A 255 -41.38 66.79 21.71
C GLU A 255 -42.10 67.01 23.04
N TYR A 256 -41.49 66.60 24.14
CA TYR A 256 -42.02 66.80 25.48
C TYR A 256 -42.10 68.29 25.87
N ARG A 257 -41.10 69.09 25.50
CA ARG A 257 -41.09 70.56 25.70
C ARG A 257 -42.21 71.24 24.91
N LYS A 258 -42.36 70.91 23.63
CA LYS A 258 -43.44 71.45 22.79
C LYS A 258 -44.83 71.06 23.29
N SER A 259 -44.98 69.86 23.84
CA SER A 259 -46.25 69.41 24.43
C SER A 259 -46.65 70.14 25.72
N ARG A 260 -45.71 70.85 26.36
CA ARG A 260 -45.94 71.68 27.56
C ARG A 260 -46.09 73.18 27.27
N GLU A 261 -45.90 73.61 26.02
CA GLU A 261 -46.11 75.00 25.59
C GLU A 261 -47.56 75.28 25.11
N PHE A 262 -48.50 74.37 25.41
CA PHE A 262 -49.95 74.57 25.26
C PHE A 262 -50.67 74.45 26.60
#